data_AF-A0A0F9VNH2-F1
#
_entry.id   AF-A0A0F9VNH2-F1
#
_cell.length_a   1.000
_cell.length_b   1.000
_cell.length_c   1.000
_cell.angle_alpha   90.00
_cell.angle_beta   90.00
_cell.angle_gamma   90.00
#
_symmetry.space_group_name_H-M   'P 1'
#
loop_
_entity.id
_entity.type
_entity.pdbx_description
1 polymer ?
#
loop_
_entity_poly.entity_id
_entity_poly.type
_entity_poly.pdbx_seq_one_letter_code
_entity_poly.pdbx_strand_id
1 'polypeptide(L)' 'MPAKTEKQRKFFGAELGRKRAGKKTRTKLPEHKLEEFARKKKR' A
#
# COMPACT_ATOMS: atom_id res chain seq x y z
N MET A 1 1.54 4.44 -10.69
CA MET A 1 2.73 3.57 -10.84
C MET A 1 2.48 2.37 -9.93
N PRO A 2 2.26 1.14 -10.42
CA PRO A 2 2.08 0.00 -9.53
C PRO A 2 3.38 -0.33 -8.78
N ALA A 3 3.28 -1.02 -7.64
CA ALA A 3 4.47 -1.53 -6.94
C ALA A 3 5.31 -2.37 -7.91
N LYS A 4 6.61 -2.05 -8.02
CA LYS A 4 7.52 -2.71 -8.98
C LYS A 4 7.91 -4.11 -8.53
N THR A 5 7.84 -4.39 -7.22
CA THR A 5 8.22 -5.67 -6.63
C THR A 5 7.16 -6.22 -5.66
N GLU A 6 7.15 -7.53 -5.43
CA GLU A 6 6.27 -8.15 -4.43
C GLU A 6 6.55 -7.66 -3.01
N LYS A 7 7.81 -7.36 -2.67
CA LYS A 7 8.20 -6.79 -1.37
C LYS A 7 7.54 -5.42 -1.17
N GLN A 8 7.56 -4.56 -2.20
CA GLN A 8 6.86 -3.28 -2.16
C GLN A 8 5.35 -3.47 -2.03
N ARG A 9 4.75 -4.40 -2.78
CA ARG A 9 3.30 -4.69 -2.68
C ARG A 9 2.90 -5.07 -1.24
N LYS A 10 3.66 -5.98 -0.61
CA LYS A 10 3.42 -6.39 0.79
C LYS A 10 3.61 -5.23 1.76
N PHE A 11 4.64 -4.39 1.55
CA PHE A 11 4.87 -3.19 2.36
C PHE A 11 3.69 -2.21 2.27
N PHE A 12 3.21 -1.90 1.07
CA PHE A 12 2.06 -1.02 0.89
C PHE A 12 0.76 -1.62 1.42
N GLY A 13 0.58 -2.95 1.36
CA GLY A 13 -0.53 -3.63 2.01
C GLY A 13 -0.51 -3.50 3.54
N ALA A 14 0.67 -3.60 4.16
CA ALA A 14 0.82 -3.39 5.60
C ALA A 14 0.55 -1.93 6.00
N GLU A 15 1.02 -0.97 5.20
CA GLU A 15 0.74 0.45 5.40
C GLU A 15 -0.75 0.78 5.23
N LEU A 16 -1.43 0.18 4.24
CA LEU A 16 -2.88 0.29 4.08
C LEU A 16 -3.61 -0.21 5.34
N GLY A 17 -3.23 -1.37 5.87
CA GLY A 17 -3.78 -1.91 7.10
C GLY A 17 -3.57 -0.97 8.30
N ARG A 18 -2.39 -0.35 8.44
CA ARG A 18 -2.14 0.67 9.47
C ARG A 18 -3.07 1.87 9.31
N LYS A 19 -3.23 2.37 8.08
CA LYS A 19 -4.09 3.53 7.80
C LYS A 19 -5.55 3.24 8.19
N ARG A 20 -6.06 2.06 7.82
CA ARG A 20 -7.41 1.59 8.19
C ARG A 20 -7.59 1.39 9.69
N ALA A 21 -6.53 1.01 10.39
CA ALA A 21 -6.51 0.95 11.85
C ALA A 21 -6.35 2.33 12.53
N GLY A 22 -6.42 3.44 11.79
CA GLY A 22 -6.26 4.80 12.31
C GLY A 22 -4.81 5.18 12.67
N LYS A 23 -3.83 4.33 12.34
CA LYS A 23 -2.41 4.57 12.64
C LYS A 23 -1.75 5.39 11.53
N LYS A 24 -0.74 6.18 11.92
CA LYS A 24 0.08 6.94 10.97
C LYS A 24 0.88 5.99 10.07
N THR A 25 0.80 6.26 8.77
CA THR A 25 1.59 5.58 7.72
C THR A 25 2.95 6.21 7.60
N ARG A 26 4.01 5.41 7.43
CA ARG A 26 5.38 5.90 7.18
C ARG A 26 5.50 6.57 5.82
N THR A 27 4.72 6.12 4.85
CA THR A 27 4.74 6.62 3.46
C THR A 27 4.05 7.99 3.29
N LYS A 28 3.30 8.44 4.30
CA LYS A 28 2.41 9.63 4.23
C LYS A 28 1.44 9.62 3.03
N LEU A 29 1.23 8.47 2.41
CA LEU A 29 0.33 8.33 1.27
C LEU A 29 -1.14 8.28 1.74
N PRO A 30 -2.06 8.77 0.90
CA PRO A 30 -3.49 8.60 1.14
C PRO A 30 -3.91 7.14 0.92
N GLU A 31 -5.05 6.74 1.49
CA GLU A 31 -5.51 5.34 1.49
C GLU A 31 -5.66 4.75 0.09
N HIS A 32 -6.28 5.50 -0.83
CA HIS A 32 -6.48 5.06 -2.22
C HIS A 32 -5.16 4.74 -2.95
N LYS A 33 -4.10 5.50 -2.67
CA LYS A 33 -2.76 5.23 -3.23
C LYS A 33 -2.19 3.96 -2.64
N LEU A 34 -2.29 3.77 -1.33
CA LEU A 34 -1.82 2.56 -0.65
C LEU A 34 -2.52 1.31 -1.19
N GLU A 35 -3.82 1.42 -1.49
CA GLU A 35 -4.59 0.35 -2.12
C GLU A 35 -4.13 0.08 -3.56
N GLU A 36 -3.92 1.12 -4.37
CA GLU A 36 -3.37 0.99 -5.74
C GLU A 36 -2.02 0.26 -5.72
N PHE A 37 -1.13 0.60 -4.78
CA PHE A 37 0.19 -0.03 -4.65
C PHE A 37 0.14 -1.44 -4.05
N ALA A 38 -0.84 -1.73 -3.19
CA ALA A 38 -1.04 -3.05 -2.58
C ALA A 38 -1.72 -4.04 -3.54
N ARG A 39 -2.44 -3.56 -4.54
CA ARG A 39 -3.08 -4.40 -5.55
C ARG A 39 -2.06 -5.17 -6.37
N LYS A 40 -2.31 -6.46 -6.57
CA LYS A 40 -1.54 -7.31 -7.49
C LYS A 40 -1.92 -6.90 -8.91
N LYS A 41 -0.94 -6.51 -9.74
CA LYS A 41 -1.18 -6.22 -11.15
C LYS A 41 -1.79 -7.47 -11.79
N LYS A 42 -3.07 -7.45 -12.14
CA LYS A 42 -3.68 -8.48 -12.99
C LYS A 42 -2.92 -8.42 -14.31
N ARG A 43 -2.28 -9.53 -14.69
CA ARG A 43 -1.71 -9.69 -16.03
C ARG A 43 -2.86 -9.79 -17.02
#